data_AF-A0A1C3REF7-F1
#
_entry.id   AF-A0A1C3REF7-F1
#
_cell.length_a   1.000
_cell.length_b   1.000
_cell.length_c   1.000
_cell.angle_alpha   90.00
_cell.angle_beta   90.00
_cell.angle_gamma   90.00
#
_symmetry.space_group_name_H-M   'P 1'
#
loop_
_entity.id
_entity.type
_entity.pdbx_description
1 polymer ?
#
loop_
_entity_poly.entity_id
_entity_poly.type
_entity_poly.pdbx_seq_one_letter_code
_entity_poly.pdbx_strand_id
1 'polypeptide(L)'
;MTSQSVSIAITGAGGAGVMTAGQMLLDAAAKAGLYGLMTRSSGPQIRGGEAAAFIRLSAEPINCPDDHFDVLFCFDWMNVDRFAAELPLRTDSVIIGDEAAKNPPEMITDSIARQVMVPLSEAAKEIEGGRPNMIGLGILGELAGIPLDALQAILEKVLKRKGQAALDASLEGMKKGMQVARDLEAEIGIDLHLERKESKSTRWSLTGNEAAGMGALRGGVRFCAAYPITPATEILEWLAPNLEKVGGTLVQAEDELASVNMIIGGSFGGVPSITATSGPGLALMSEALGLAVSAEIPIVVVDVMRGGPSTGIPTKSEQSDLNIALHGLHGDAPHIVTAPSSISDCLFTTQWTVHLAEAMQTAAIVLSDQSLGQSRNVIDKPADLAFVAQREVATGDLEDYKRYALTDSGVSPMAIPGTAGGEYVADGLETAENARPSSSAEDHYAQLDKRQRKLDQFDYGQHWAEIEGEGELAVITFGSVTAPVREAIKRLEAEGEKIKMISMRLLMPALPDKMDEALAGVTKALVVEQTHSKQFYRYLRSEFDLPAQTTVLAKPGPLPFRPNEIVTQIKELG
;
A
#
# COMPACT_ATOMS: atom_id res chain seq x y z
N MET A 1 3.25 20.41 -24.76
CA MET A 1 3.22 18.95 -24.49
C MET A 1 1.81 18.65 -24.02
N THR A 2 1.09 17.77 -24.69
CA THR A 2 -0.19 17.24 -24.17
C THR A 2 0.07 16.72 -22.75
N SER A 3 -0.77 17.11 -21.77
CA SER A 3 -0.52 16.76 -20.37
C SER A 3 -0.43 15.22 -20.27
N GLN A 4 0.69 14.71 -19.74
CA GLN A 4 0.89 13.25 -19.66
C GLN A 4 -0.02 12.60 -18.61
N SER A 5 -0.62 13.40 -17.73
CA SER A 5 -1.61 13.01 -16.76
C SER A 5 -2.49 14.18 -16.38
N VAL A 6 -3.68 13.89 -15.88
CA VAL A 6 -4.63 14.85 -15.33
C VAL A 6 -4.90 14.51 -13.87
N SER A 7 -4.88 15.52 -13.00
CA SER A 7 -5.15 15.39 -11.56
C SER A 7 -6.44 16.11 -11.18
N ILE A 8 -7.38 15.36 -10.61
CA ILE A 8 -8.73 15.80 -10.22
C ILE A 8 -8.91 15.54 -8.72
N ALA A 9 -9.25 16.58 -7.96
CA ALA A 9 -9.75 16.45 -6.60
C ALA A 9 -11.27 16.56 -6.61
N ILE A 10 -11.96 15.65 -5.93
CA ILE A 10 -13.41 15.70 -5.71
C ILE A 10 -13.65 15.83 -4.22
N THR A 11 -14.41 16.84 -3.79
CA THR A 11 -14.68 17.10 -2.36
C THR A 11 -16.17 17.28 -2.09
N GLY A 12 -16.55 17.09 -0.82
CA GLY A 12 -17.89 17.37 -0.33
C GLY A 12 -18.16 16.69 1.01
N ALA A 13 -19.36 16.89 1.54
CA ALA A 13 -19.78 16.26 2.77
C ALA A 13 -19.84 14.72 2.66
N GLY A 14 -19.58 14.03 3.76
CA GLY A 14 -19.71 12.58 3.88
C GLY A 14 -21.14 12.15 3.57
N GLY A 15 -21.30 11.40 2.46
CA GLY A 15 -22.60 11.01 1.92
C GLY A 15 -23.01 11.75 0.64
N ALA A 16 -22.33 12.83 0.26
CA ALA A 16 -22.54 13.53 -1.02
C ALA A 16 -22.18 12.68 -2.24
N GLY A 17 -21.52 11.54 -2.03
CA GLY A 17 -21.17 10.60 -3.11
C GLY A 17 -19.80 10.86 -3.72
N VAL A 18 -18.92 11.62 -3.06
CA VAL A 18 -17.52 11.90 -3.45
C VAL A 18 -16.77 10.63 -3.82
N MET A 19 -16.71 9.67 -2.91
CA MET A 19 -16.00 8.40 -3.11
C MET A 19 -16.59 7.57 -4.25
N THR A 20 -17.93 7.55 -4.35
CA THR A 20 -18.64 6.84 -5.42
C THR A 20 -18.33 7.44 -6.79
N ALA A 21 -18.40 8.77 -6.91
CA ALA A 21 -18.10 9.47 -8.16
C ALA A 21 -16.65 9.26 -8.57
N GLY A 22 -15.71 9.38 -7.62
CA GLY A 22 -14.29 9.17 -7.91
C GLY A 22 -13.96 7.75 -8.34
N GLN A 23 -14.52 6.74 -7.65
CA GLN A 23 -14.35 5.33 -8.01
C GLN A 23 -14.95 5.03 -9.40
N MET A 24 -16.15 5.56 -9.69
CA MET A 24 -16.79 5.38 -10.99
C MET A 24 -15.98 6.05 -12.11
N LEU A 25 -15.43 7.23 -11.86
CA LEU A 25 -14.57 7.93 -12.82
C LEU A 25 -13.30 7.12 -13.11
N LEU A 26 -12.63 6.61 -12.07
CA LEU A 26 -11.45 5.75 -12.20
C LEU A 26 -11.76 4.47 -12.99
N ASP A 27 -12.86 3.78 -12.65
CA ASP A 27 -13.23 2.53 -13.33
C ASP A 27 -13.65 2.78 -14.79
N ALA A 28 -14.28 3.92 -15.08
CA ALA A 28 -14.65 4.30 -16.44
C ALA A 28 -13.41 4.65 -17.26
N ALA A 29 -12.45 5.37 -16.67
CA ALA A 29 -11.14 5.62 -17.28
C ALA A 29 -10.38 4.31 -17.58
N ALA A 30 -10.39 3.37 -16.63
CA ALA A 30 -9.81 2.03 -16.83
C ALA A 30 -10.45 1.30 -18.01
N LYS A 31 -11.79 1.32 -18.08
CA LYS A 31 -12.57 0.74 -19.18
C LYS A 31 -12.27 1.40 -20.52
N ALA A 32 -11.99 2.70 -20.51
CA ALA A 32 -11.66 3.50 -21.68
C ALA A 32 -10.21 3.34 -22.17
N GLY A 33 -9.37 2.54 -21.50
CA GLY A 33 -7.98 2.40 -21.93
C GLY A 33 -7.02 3.42 -21.30
N LEU A 34 -7.37 4.03 -20.16
CA LEU A 34 -6.45 4.84 -19.34
C LEU A 34 -5.94 4.14 -18.06
N TYR A 35 -4.77 4.54 -17.59
CA TYR A 35 -4.28 4.25 -16.25
C TYR A 35 -4.85 5.28 -15.27
N GLY A 36 -4.82 4.94 -13.98
CA GLY A 36 -5.35 5.84 -12.96
C GLY A 36 -4.96 5.46 -11.56
N LEU A 37 -4.86 6.45 -10.70
CA LEU A 37 -4.66 6.32 -9.25
C LEU A 37 -5.78 7.10 -8.56
N MET A 38 -6.44 6.50 -7.60
CA MET A 38 -7.34 7.18 -6.67
C MET A 38 -6.82 7.00 -5.26
N THR A 39 -6.50 8.11 -4.61
CA THR A 39 -6.26 8.17 -3.17
C THR A 39 -7.48 8.82 -2.50
N ARG A 40 -7.57 8.65 -1.18
CA ARG A 40 -8.71 9.16 -0.41
C ARG A 40 -8.24 9.84 0.86
N SER A 41 -9.01 10.83 1.25
CA SER A 41 -8.80 11.57 2.49
C SER A 41 -10.14 11.77 3.17
N SER A 42 -10.22 11.41 4.44
CA SER A 42 -11.44 11.60 5.22
C SER A 42 -11.10 11.94 6.65
N GLY A 43 -12.00 12.70 7.28
CA GLY A 43 -11.99 12.90 8.72
C GLY A 43 -12.19 11.59 9.49
N PRO A 44 -11.96 11.60 10.82
CA PRO A 44 -12.20 10.42 11.66
C PRO A 44 -13.69 10.08 11.85
N GLN A 45 -14.62 10.97 11.46
CA GLN A 45 -16.06 10.78 11.64
C GLN A 45 -16.67 9.89 10.55
N ILE A 46 -17.45 8.88 10.95
CA ILE A 46 -18.12 7.94 10.03
C ILE A 46 -19.28 8.60 9.24
N ARG A 47 -19.98 9.58 9.83
CA ARG A 47 -21.09 10.30 9.17
C ARG A 47 -20.96 11.81 9.38
N GLY A 48 -21.28 12.57 8.34
CA GLY A 48 -21.25 14.04 8.37
C GLY A 48 -19.84 14.66 8.42
N GLY A 49 -18.79 13.83 8.35
CA GLY A 49 -17.41 14.28 8.18
C GLY A 49 -17.09 14.63 6.74
N GLU A 50 -15.95 15.24 6.53
CA GLU A 50 -15.38 15.60 5.23
C GLU A 50 -14.85 14.37 4.47
N ALA A 51 -15.03 14.35 3.16
CA ALA A 51 -14.45 13.35 2.27
C ALA A 51 -13.85 14.02 1.04
N ALA A 52 -12.68 13.54 0.64
CA ALA A 52 -12.03 13.89 -0.60
C ALA A 52 -11.53 12.64 -1.32
N ALA A 53 -11.75 12.61 -2.64
CA ALA A 53 -11.16 11.65 -3.54
C ALA A 53 -10.18 12.39 -4.45
N PHE A 54 -8.93 11.95 -4.49
CA PHE A 54 -7.90 12.52 -5.32
C PHE A 54 -7.55 11.52 -6.42
N ILE A 55 -7.75 11.91 -7.66
CA ILE A 55 -7.68 11.03 -8.81
C ILE A 55 -6.63 11.60 -9.74
N ARG A 56 -5.70 10.76 -10.19
CA ARG A 56 -4.80 11.06 -11.29
C ARG A 56 -5.08 10.07 -12.40
N LEU A 57 -5.31 10.54 -13.62
CA LEU A 57 -5.53 9.72 -14.81
C LEU A 57 -4.37 9.94 -15.79
N SER A 58 -3.99 8.91 -16.53
CA SER A 58 -2.90 9.02 -17.51
C SER A 58 -3.04 8.01 -18.65
N ALA A 59 -2.44 8.34 -19.80
CA ALA A 59 -2.24 7.40 -20.89
C ALA A 59 -1.11 6.38 -20.63
N GLU A 60 -0.26 6.65 -19.63
CA GLU A 60 0.88 5.82 -19.22
C GLU A 60 0.72 5.37 -17.76
N PRO A 61 1.43 4.30 -17.33
CA PRO A 61 1.41 3.86 -15.95
C PRO A 61 1.77 4.99 -14.97
N ILE A 62 0.95 5.17 -13.93
CA ILE A 62 1.14 6.14 -12.85
C ILE A 62 0.91 5.48 -11.50
N ASN A 63 1.80 5.77 -10.54
CA ASN A 63 1.83 5.11 -9.23
C ASN A 63 1.86 6.09 -8.05
N CYS A 64 1.84 7.40 -8.30
CA CYS A 64 1.82 8.42 -7.24
C CYS A 64 0.95 9.64 -7.61
N PRO A 65 0.51 10.44 -6.61
CA PRO A 65 -0.11 11.74 -6.85
C PRO A 65 0.83 12.69 -7.59
N ASP A 66 0.26 13.61 -8.37
CA ASP A 66 1.04 14.69 -9.00
C ASP A 66 1.33 15.82 -8.00
N ASP A 67 2.03 16.88 -8.44
CA ASP A 67 2.39 18.03 -7.61
C ASP A 67 1.25 19.00 -7.32
N HIS A 68 0.20 19.00 -8.15
CA HIS A 68 -0.96 19.88 -8.06
C HIS A 68 -2.22 19.19 -8.60
N PHE A 69 -3.39 19.80 -8.41
CA PHE A 69 -4.63 19.41 -9.07
C PHE A 69 -4.96 20.36 -10.23
N ASP A 70 -5.33 19.80 -11.38
CA ASP A 70 -5.83 20.56 -12.52
C ASP A 70 -7.28 20.99 -12.29
N VAL A 71 -8.07 20.12 -11.64
CA VAL A 71 -9.47 20.41 -11.28
C VAL A 71 -9.73 20.11 -9.80
N LEU A 72 -10.34 21.06 -9.10
CA LEU A 72 -11.00 20.85 -7.81
C LEU A 72 -12.51 20.90 -8.01
N PHE A 73 -13.18 19.76 -7.91
CA PHE A 73 -14.62 19.62 -8.06
C PHE A 73 -15.30 19.49 -6.70
N CYS A 74 -16.10 20.48 -6.32
CA CYS A 74 -16.78 20.54 -5.03
C CYS A 74 -18.29 20.32 -5.22
N PHE A 75 -18.82 19.21 -4.68
CA PHE A 75 -20.28 19.01 -4.62
C PHE A 75 -20.96 19.99 -3.66
N ASP A 76 -20.23 20.37 -2.62
CA ASP A 76 -20.58 21.40 -1.65
C ASP A 76 -19.27 21.95 -1.07
N TRP A 77 -19.38 23.05 -0.33
CA TRP A 77 -18.23 23.70 0.31
C TRP A 77 -17.90 23.15 1.70
N MET A 78 -18.61 22.11 2.16
CA MET A 78 -18.57 21.70 3.56
C MET A 78 -17.19 21.13 3.92
N ASN A 79 -16.48 21.83 4.80
CA ASN A 79 -15.18 21.43 5.36
C ASN A 79 -14.07 21.20 4.32
N VAL A 80 -14.17 21.78 3.12
CA VAL A 80 -13.12 21.66 2.10
C VAL A 80 -11.76 22.20 2.59
N ASP A 81 -11.77 23.24 3.44
CA ASP A 81 -10.55 23.81 4.06
C ASP A 81 -9.72 22.83 4.86
N ARG A 82 -10.33 21.74 5.37
CA ARG A 82 -9.60 20.71 6.10
C ARG A 82 -8.59 19.98 5.22
N PHE A 83 -8.81 19.99 3.90
CA PHE A 83 -7.92 19.41 2.91
C PHE A 83 -7.00 20.45 2.26
N ALA A 84 -6.96 21.70 2.74
CA ALA A 84 -6.22 22.77 2.06
C ALA A 84 -4.74 22.43 1.85
N ALA A 85 -4.09 21.83 2.84
CA ALA A 85 -2.69 21.40 2.73
C ALA A 85 -2.49 20.22 1.75
N GLU A 86 -3.55 19.47 1.46
CA GLU A 86 -3.54 18.33 0.52
C GLU A 86 -3.93 18.74 -0.90
N LEU A 87 -4.49 19.95 -1.09
CA LEU A 87 -5.06 20.47 -2.33
C LEU A 87 -4.24 21.62 -2.93
N PRO A 88 -2.96 21.42 -3.31
CA PRO A 88 -2.21 22.44 -4.02
C PRO A 88 -2.86 22.69 -5.39
N LEU A 89 -3.24 23.95 -5.60
CA LEU A 89 -3.76 24.48 -6.85
C LEU A 89 -2.75 25.47 -7.44
N ARG A 90 -2.80 25.63 -8.76
CA ARG A 90 -1.97 26.54 -9.55
C ARG A 90 -2.85 27.51 -10.33
N THR A 91 -2.24 28.50 -10.97
CA THR A 91 -2.98 29.56 -11.69
C THR A 91 -3.82 29.06 -12.85
N ASP A 92 -3.44 27.93 -13.45
CA ASP A 92 -4.18 27.24 -14.52
C ASP A 92 -5.11 26.13 -13.99
N SER A 93 -5.20 25.93 -12.68
CA SER A 93 -6.22 25.05 -12.10
C SER A 93 -7.61 25.66 -12.21
N VAL A 94 -8.63 24.80 -12.20
CA VAL A 94 -10.05 25.19 -12.20
C VAL A 94 -10.76 24.62 -10.98
N ILE A 95 -11.50 25.47 -10.26
CA ILE A 95 -12.42 25.08 -9.19
C ILE A 95 -13.83 25.06 -9.78
N ILE A 96 -14.49 23.90 -9.69
CA ILE A 96 -15.86 23.70 -10.16
C ILE A 96 -16.76 23.47 -8.93
N GLY A 97 -17.76 24.33 -8.74
CA GLY A 97 -18.70 24.24 -7.62
C GLY A 97 -20.16 24.29 -8.05
N ASP A 98 -21.09 23.95 -7.15
CA ASP A 98 -22.52 24.06 -7.40
C ASP A 98 -23.04 25.50 -7.23
N GLU A 99 -23.74 26.08 -8.21
CA GLU A 99 -24.34 27.41 -8.13
C GLU A 99 -25.25 27.59 -6.89
N ALA A 100 -25.88 26.50 -6.44
CA ALA A 100 -26.72 26.51 -5.25
C ALA A 100 -25.93 26.60 -3.93
N ALA A 101 -24.63 26.31 -3.96
CA ALA A 101 -23.77 26.26 -2.78
C ALA A 101 -23.35 27.68 -2.35
N LYS A 102 -23.79 28.08 -1.17
CA LYS A 102 -23.55 29.42 -0.60
C LYS A 102 -22.31 29.42 0.29
N ASN A 103 -21.68 30.57 0.40
CA ASN A 103 -20.56 30.84 1.32
C ASN A 103 -19.36 29.89 1.11
N PRO A 104 -18.72 29.92 -0.06
CA PRO A 104 -17.43 29.25 -0.23
C PRO A 104 -16.43 29.78 0.81
N PRO A 105 -15.54 28.93 1.35
CA PRO A 105 -14.57 29.37 2.34
C PRO A 105 -13.42 30.15 1.73
N GLU A 106 -12.59 30.76 2.58
CA GLU A 106 -11.46 31.61 2.19
C GLU A 106 -10.50 30.89 1.24
N MET A 107 -10.23 29.58 1.42
CA MET A 107 -9.34 28.86 0.51
C MET A 107 -9.85 28.85 -0.93
N ILE A 108 -11.17 28.97 -1.12
CA ILE A 108 -11.81 29.00 -2.43
C ILE A 108 -11.91 30.43 -2.92
N THR A 109 -12.42 31.37 -2.10
CA THR A 109 -12.59 32.78 -2.51
C THR A 109 -11.27 33.46 -2.85
N ASP A 110 -10.22 33.13 -2.10
CA ASP A 110 -8.89 33.74 -2.23
C ASP A 110 -7.98 32.91 -3.13
N SER A 111 -8.51 31.83 -3.74
CA SER A 111 -7.76 30.97 -4.63
C SER A 111 -7.29 31.72 -5.88
N ILE A 112 -6.06 31.42 -6.30
CA ILE A 112 -5.50 31.86 -7.58
C ILE A 112 -6.10 31.13 -8.78
N ALA A 113 -6.81 30.02 -8.54
CA ALA A 113 -7.42 29.19 -9.58
C ALA A 113 -8.69 29.82 -10.14
N ARG A 114 -9.00 29.52 -11.40
CA ARG A 114 -10.26 29.97 -12.03
C ARG A 114 -11.44 29.28 -11.34
N GLN A 115 -12.48 30.02 -11.01
CA GLN A 115 -13.71 29.47 -10.41
C GLN A 115 -14.84 29.42 -11.44
N VAL A 116 -15.51 28.28 -11.54
CA VAL A 116 -16.66 28.07 -12.42
C VAL A 116 -17.78 27.42 -11.61
N MET A 117 -18.94 28.05 -11.63
CA MET A 117 -20.13 27.57 -10.93
C MET A 117 -21.04 26.88 -11.93
N VAL A 118 -21.52 25.68 -11.60
CA VAL A 118 -22.36 24.87 -12.49
C VAL A 118 -23.65 24.45 -11.77
N PRO A 119 -24.77 24.25 -12.47
CA PRO A 119 -26.07 24.00 -11.83
C PRO A 119 -26.25 22.54 -11.40
N LEU A 120 -25.42 22.01 -10.50
CA LEU A 120 -25.46 20.59 -10.11
C LEU A 120 -26.79 20.22 -9.44
N SER A 121 -27.18 20.97 -8.42
CA SER A 121 -28.41 20.68 -7.66
C SER A 121 -29.66 20.94 -8.48
N GLU A 122 -29.67 22.00 -9.30
CA GLU A 122 -30.83 22.30 -10.16
C GLU A 122 -30.98 21.29 -11.28
N ALA A 123 -29.89 20.92 -11.97
CA ALA A 123 -29.94 19.87 -13.00
C ALA A 123 -30.37 18.51 -12.43
N ALA A 124 -29.99 18.19 -11.19
CA ALA A 124 -30.42 16.96 -10.54
C ALA A 124 -31.92 16.95 -10.20
N LYS A 125 -32.55 18.10 -9.91
CA LYS A 125 -33.99 18.20 -9.60
C LYS A 125 -34.89 18.03 -10.82
N GLU A 126 -34.37 18.28 -12.02
CA GLU A 126 -35.09 18.06 -13.28
C GLU A 126 -35.34 16.57 -13.56
N ILE A 127 -34.61 15.68 -12.88
CA ILE A 127 -34.61 14.24 -13.11
C ILE A 127 -35.22 13.54 -11.90
N GLU A 128 -36.26 12.73 -12.11
CA GLU A 128 -36.87 11.97 -11.04
C GLU A 128 -35.85 10.98 -10.44
N GLY A 129 -35.50 11.15 -9.16
CA GLY A 129 -34.45 10.36 -8.50
C GLY A 129 -33.01 10.76 -8.86
N GLY A 130 -32.84 11.87 -9.57
CA GLY A 130 -31.54 12.44 -9.93
C GLY A 130 -30.70 12.80 -8.71
N ARG A 131 -29.36 12.74 -8.86
CA ARG A 131 -28.42 13.06 -7.80
C ARG A 131 -27.28 13.95 -8.33
N PRO A 132 -26.86 15.00 -7.60
CA PRO A 132 -25.78 15.89 -8.03
C PRO A 132 -24.48 15.16 -8.37
N ASN A 133 -24.19 14.07 -7.67
CA ASN A 133 -22.99 13.27 -7.93
C ASN A 133 -22.97 12.57 -9.29
N MET A 134 -24.14 12.26 -9.87
CA MET A 134 -24.23 11.71 -11.22
C MET A 134 -24.03 12.81 -12.28
N ILE A 135 -24.53 14.02 -12.02
CA ILE A 135 -24.23 15.20 -12.86
C ILE A 135 -22.72 15.47 -12.86
N GLY A 136 -22.10 15.52 -11.68
CA GLY A 136 -20.65 15.74 -11.54
C GLY A 136 -19.81 14.64 -12.20
N LEU A 137 -20.23 13.37 -12.10
CA LEU A 137 -19.58 12.28 -12.84
C LEU A 137 -19.62 12.52 -14.37
N GLY A 138 -20.74 13.00 -14.90
CA GLY A 138 -20.87 13.36 -16.30
C GLY A 138 -19.96 14.51 -16.72
N ILE A 139 -19.87 15.55 -15.90
CA ILE A 139 -18.99 16.70 -16.15
C ILE A 139 -17.52 16.26 -16.17
N LEU A 140 -17.07 15.57 -15.10
CA LEU A 140 -15.69 15.10 -15.00
C LEU A 140 -15.33 14.08 -16.09
N GLY A 141 -16.28 13.23 -16.46
CA GLY A 141 -16.11 12.26 -17.55
C GLY A 141 -15.95 12.93 -18.91
N GLU A 142 -16.76 13.94 -19.22
CA GLU A 142 -16.64 14.71 -20.47
C GLU A 142 -15.31 15.47 -20.51
N LEU A 143 -14.96 16.18 -19.43
CA LEU A 143 -13.70 16.94 -19.36
C LEU A 143 -12.48 16.03 -19.55
N ALA A 144 -12.46 14.86 -18.92
CA ALA A 144 -11.39 13.88 -19.05
C ALA A 144 -11.39 13.11 -20.40
N GLY A 145 -12.36 13.37 -21.29
CA GLY A 145 -12.48 12.70 -22.58
C GLY A 145 -12.87 11.23 -22.47
N ILE A 146 -13.59 10.83 -21.41
CA ILE A 146 -14.04 9.45 -21.19
C ILE A 146 -15.29 9.18 -22.04
N PRO A 147 -15.29 8.13 -22.88
CA PRO A 147 -16.44 7.78 -23.70
C PRO A 147 -17.72 7.49 -22.91
N LEU A 148 -18.86 7.89 -23.49
CA LEU A 148 -20.19 7.65 -22.92
C LEU A 148 -20.46 6.17 -22.63
N ASP A 149 -20.05 5.27 -23.52
CA ASP A 149 -20.23 3.82 -23.37
C ASP A 149 -19.42 3.25 -22.20
N ALA A 150 -18.22 3.80 -21.93
CA ALA A 150 -17.43 3.44 -20.77
C ALA A 150 -18.11 3.87 -19.46
N LEU A 151 -18.59 5.12 -19.38
CA LEU A 151 -19.35 5.62 -18.21
C LEU A 151 -20.64 4.82 -17.99
N GLN A 152 -21.39 4.56 -19.06
CA GLN A 152 -22.63 3.78 -19.01
C GLN A 152 -22.38 2.36 -18.49
N ALA A 153 -21.35 1.66 -19.00
CA ALA A 153 -21.02 0.31 -18.57
C ALA A 153 -20.69 0.23 -17.07
N ILE A 154 -20.02 1.25 -16.51
CA ILE A 154 -19.72 1.31 -15.08
C ILE A 154 -20.98 1.58 -14.25
N LEU A 155 -21.83 2.52 -14.68
CA LEU A 155 -23.09 2.79 -13.99
C LEU A 155 -24.00 1.56 -13.97
N GLU A 156 -24.13 0.86 -15.10
CA GLU A 156 -24.86 -0.40 -15.19
C GLU A 156 -24.30 -1.44 -14.22
N LYS A 157 -22.97 -1.62 -14.17
CA LYS A 157 -22.32 -2.57 -13.25
C LYS A 157 -22.60 -2.24 -11.78
N VAL A 158 -22.46 -0.98 -11.38
CA VAL A 158 -22.57 -0.56 -9.97
C VAL A 158 -24.03 -0.50 -9.51
N LEU A 159 -24.95 -0.06 -10.36
CA LEU A 159 -26.34 0.18 -10.00
C LEU A 159 -27.27 -0.99 -10.33
N LYS A 160 -26.79 -2.05 -11.00
CA LYS A 160 -27.57 -3.26 -11.30
C LYS A 160 -28.36 -3.79 -10.10
N ARG A 161 -27.76 -3.76 -8.90
CA ARG A 161 -28.38 -4.24 -7.65
C ARG A 161 -29.38 -3.26 -7.02
N LYS A 162 -29.39 -1.99 -7.44
CA LYS A 162 -30.26 -0.93 -6.90
C LYS A 162 -31.58 -0.76 -7.68
N GLY A 163 -31.76 -1.46 -8.80
CA GLY A 163 -32.98 -1.48 -9.60
C GLY A 163 -32.94 -0.54 -10.81
N GLN A 164 -33.84 -0.78 -11.77
CA GLN A 164 -33.84 -0.12 -13.08
C GLN A 164 -34.07 1.40 -12.98
N ALA A 165 -35.03 1.85 -12.16
CA ALA A 165 -35.31 3.28 -12.01
C ALA A 165 -34.09 4.09 -11.51
N ALA A 166 -33.32 3.54 -10.56
CA ALA A 166 -32.12 4.19 -10.05
C ALA A 166 -31.01 4.25 -11.11
N LEU A 167 -30.91 3.23 -11.97
CA LEU A 167 -29.98 3.20 -13.09
C LEU A 167 -30.38 4.24 -14.15
N ASP A 168 -31.65 4.29 -14.56
CA ASP A 168 -32.15 5.22 -15.57
C ASP A 168 -31.92 6.67 -15.14
N ALA A 169 -32.29 7.03 -13.91
CA ALA A 169 -32.07 8.36 -13.35
C ALA A 169 -30.57 8.74 -13.28
N SER A 170 -29.71 7.77 -12.99
CA SER A 170 -28.26 8.00 -12.93
C SER A 170 -27.64 8.16 -14.32
N LEU A 171 -28.12 7.41 -15.32
CA LEU A 171 -27.70 7.55 -16.71
C LEU A 171 -28.15 8.88 -17.31
N GLU A 172 -29.39 9.29 -17.02
CA GLU A 172 -29.90 10.60 -17.43
C GLU A 172 -29.08 11.73 -16.77
N GLY A 173 -28.82 11.63 -15.47
CA GLY A 173 -27.99 12.59 -14.75
C GLY A 173 -26.57 12.69 -15.30
N MET A 174 -25.93 11.56 -15.56
CA MET A 174 -24.61 11.53 -16.18
C MET A 174 -24.60 12.18 -17.57
N LYS A 175 -25.59 11.90 -18.44
CA LYS A 175 -25.70 12.53 -19.76
C LYS A 175 -25.96 14.03 -19.67
N LYS A 176 -26.81 14.48 -18.74
CA LYS A 176 -27.05 15.90 -18.47
C LYS A 176 -25.75 16.58 -18.03
N GLY A 177 -24.97 15.94 -17.17
CA GLY A 177 -23.64 16.41 -16.76
C GLY A 177 -22.66 16.57 -17.93
N MET A 178 -22.60 15.60 -18.84
CA MET A 178 -21.78 15.70 -20.05
C MET A 178 -22.21 16.89 -20.93
N GLN A 179 -23.52 17.14 -21.05
CA GLN A 179 -24.02 18.30 -21.80
C GLN A 179 -23.64 19.62 -21.12
N VAL A 180 -23.76 19.72 -19.79
CA VAL A 180 -23.35 20.90 -19.02
C VAL A 180 -21.86 21.22 -19.24
N ALA A 181 -20.99 20.21 -19.26
CA ALA A 181 -19.57 20.41 -19.52
C ALA A 181 -19.30 20.97 -20.93
N ARG A 182 -20.04 20.51 -21.95
CA ARG A 182 -19.93 21.04 -23.32
C ARG A 182 -20.45 22.46 -23.43
N ASP A 183 -21.56 22.76 -22.78
CA ASP A 183 -22.18 24.09 -22.81
C ASP A 183 -21.28 25.14 -22.13
N LEU A 184 -20.51 24.73 -21.10
CA LEU A 184 -19.61 25.58 -20.32
C LEU A 184 -18.13 25.41 -20.68
N GLU A 185 -17.80 24.77 -21.81
CA GLU A 185 -16.42 24.46 -22.21
C GLU A 185 -15.53 25.70 -22.21
N ALA A 186 -16.05 26.83 -22.72
CA ALA A 186 -15.31 28.10 -22.78
C ALA A 186 -15.08 28.72 -21.39
N GLU A 187 -15.99 28.53 -20.44
CA GLU A 187 -15.88 29.07 -19.07
C GLU A 187 -14.91 28.23 -18.24
N ILE A 188 -15.03 26.90 -18.35
CA ILE A 188 -14.10 25.94 -17.76
C ILE A 188 -12.71 26.19 -18.31
N GLY A 189 -12.57 26.24 -19.64
CA GLY A 189 -11.36 26.64 -20.36
C GLY A 189 -10.11 25.85 -19.97
N ILE A 190 -10.30 24.59 -19.57
CA ILE A 190 -9.26 23.56 -19.43
C ILE A 190 -9.70 22.31 -20.19
N ASP A 191 -8.82 21.79 -21.02
CA ASP A 191 -9.02 20.52 -21.71
C ASP A 191 -8.22 19.44 -20.96
N LEU A 192 -8.93 18.47 -20.38
CA LEU A 192 -8.33 17.33 -19.67
C LEU A 192 -8.31 16.06 -20.55
N HIS A 193 -8.54 16.19 -21.86
CA HIS A 193 -8.58 15.06 -22.75
C HIS A 193 -7.22 14.34 -22.78
N LEU A 194 -7.25 13.06 -22.41
CA LEU A 194 -6.09 12.18 -22.47
C LEU A 194 -6.12 11.34 -23.76
N GLU A 195 -5.04 11.42 -24.54
CA GLU A 195 -4.87 10.56 -25.71
C GLU A 195 -4.77 9.09 -25.28
N ARG A 196 -5.70 8.27 -25.78
CA ARG A 196 -5.76 6.86 -25.43
C ARG A 196 -4.77 6.08 -26.28
N LYS A 197 -3.95 5.25 -25.63
CA LYS A 197 -3.08 4.28 -26.30
C LYS A 197 -3.79 2.93 -26.31
N GLU A 198 -3.82 2.25 -27.47
CA GLU A 198 -4.25 0.86 -27.52
C GLU A 198 -3.32 0.02 -26.63
N SER A 199 -3.89 -0.68 -25.65
CA SER A 199 -3.16 -1.66 -24.87
C SER A 199 -3.68 -3.06 -25.13
N LYS A 200 -2.74 -4.01 -25.28
CA LYS A 200 -3.02 -5.44 -25.35
C LYS A 200 -3.03 -6.10 -23.97
N SER A 201 -2.62 -5.38 -22.91
CA SER A 201 -2.58 -5.91 -21.55
C SER A 201 -3.97 -5.93 -20.92
N THR A 202 -4.26 -6.98 -20.15
CA THR A 202 -5.42 -6.97 -19.25
C THR A 202 -5.10 -6.06 -18.07
N ARG A 203 -6.02 -5.15 -17.74
CA ARG A 203 -5.86 -4.21 -16.63
C ARG A 203 -6.64 -4.63 -15.41
N TRP A 204 -6.04 -4.45 -14.25
CA TRP A 204 -6.65 -4.65 -12.95
C TRP A 204 -6.85 -3.32 -12.24
N SER A 205 -7.90 -3.22 -11.45
CA SER A 205 -8.21 -2.08 -10.59
C SER A 205 -8.30 -2.63 -9.17
N LEU A 206 -7.30 -2.35 -8.33
CA LEU A 206 -7.18 -2.88 -6.99
C LEU A 206 -6.48 -1.91 -6.03
N THR A 207 -6.72 -2.08 -4.73
CA THR A 207 -5.93 -1.39 -3.69
C THR A 207 -4.72 -2.20 -3.26
N GLY A 208 -3.77 -1.58 -2.55
CA GLY A 208 -2.64 -2.31 -1.97
C GLY A 208 -3.07 -3.35 -0.93
N ASN A 209 -4.14 -3.07 -0.16
CA ASN A 209 -4.72 -4.03 0.77
C ASN A 209 -5.33 -5.25 0.04
N GLU A 210 -6.07 -5.02 -1.05
CA GLU A 210 -6.60 -6.11 -1.89
C GLU A 210 -5.46 -6.92 -2.54
N ALA A 211 -4.39 -6.23 -2.98
CA ALA A 211 -3.20 -6.84 -3.54
C ALA A 211 -2.47 -7.72 -2.51
N ALA A 212 -2.28 -7.24 -1.28
CA ALA A 212 -1.67 -8.00 -0.19
C ALA A 212 -2.50 -9.25 0.16
N GLY A 213 -3.83 -9.11 0.27
CA GLY A 213 -4.72 -10.25 0.48
C GLY A 213 -4.61 -11.30 -0.64
N MET A 214 -4.54 -10.87 -1.90
CA MET A 214 -4.31 -11.77 -3.03
C MET A 214 -2.93 -12.41 -3.00
N GLY A 215 -1.89 -11.66 -2.61
CA GLY A 215 -0.54 -12.16 -2.40
C GLY A 215 -0.49 -13.26 -1.35
N ALA A 216 -1.18 -13.07 -0.22
CA ALA A 216 -1.31 -14.08 0.83
C ALA A 216 -1.95 -15.38 0.30
N LEU A 217 -3.06 -15.30 -0.43
CA LEU A 217 -3.71 -16.48 -1.02
C LEU A 217 -2.82 -17.21 -2.02
N ARG A 218 -2.14 -16.45 -2.89
CA ARG A 218 -1.17 -16.99 -3.87
C ARG A 218 0.04 -17.61 -3.20
N GLY A 219 0.46 -17.05 -2.06
CA GLY A 219 1.52 -17.59 -1.20
C GLY A 219 1.11 -18.86 -0.48
N GLY A 220 -0.16 -19.28 -0.53
CA GLY A 220 -0.62 -20.54 0.07
C GLY A 220 -1.30 -20.38 1.43
N VAL A 221 -1.55 -19.16 1.89
CA VAL A 221 -2.26 -18.91 3.15
C VAL A 221 -3.65 -19.54 3.13
N ARG A 222 -3.99 -20.26 4.20
CA ARG A 222 -5.35 -20.81 4.42
C ARG A 222 -5.94 -20.46 5.77
N PHE A 223 -5.21 -19.80 6.65
CA PHE A 223 -5.75 -19.34 7.92
C PHE A 223 -5.40 -17.88 8.18
N CYS A 224 -6.39 -17.10 8.60
CA CYS A 224 -6.21 -15.72 9.02
C CYS A 224 -6.94 -15.50 10.35
N ALA A 225 -6.28 -14.89 11.33
CA ALA A 225 -6.95 -14.39 12.52
C ALA A 225 -6.53 -12.95 12.76
N ALA A 226 -7.47 -12.04 12.95
CA ALA A 226 -7.17 -10.61 13.04
C ALA A 226 -8.23 -9.82 13.82
N TYR A 227 -7.81 -8.67 14.35
CA TYR A 227 -8.67 -7.66 14.95
C TYR A 227 -8.80 -6.46 13.97
N PRO A 228 -10.02 -5.96 13.69
CA PRO A 228 -10.20 -4.86 12.75
C PRO A 228 -9.53 -3.57 13.23
N ILE A 229 -8.56 -3.07 12.47
CA ILE A 229 -7.88 -1.79 12.72
C ILE A 229 -7.64 -1.04 11.40
N THR A 230 -7.96 0.26 11.35
CA THR A 230 -7.64 1.12 10.20
C THR A 230 -6.13 1.31 10.11
N PRO A 231 -5.49 1.24 8.93
CA PRO A 231 -6.06 1.02 7.59
C PRO A 231 -6.09 -0.45 7.12
N ALA A 232 -5.74 -1.43 7.96
CA ALA A 232 -5.58 -2.83 7.59
C ALA A 232 -6.88 -3.64 7.41
N THR A 233 -8.02 -3.18 7.96
CA THR A 233 -9.31 -3.90 7.89
C THR A 233 -9.72 -4.35 6.48
N GLU A 234 -9.40 -3.57 5.45
CA GLU A 234 -9.78 -3.92 4.07
C GLU A 234 -9.06 -5.18 3.55
N ILE A 235 -7.90 -5.55 4.12
CA ILE A 235 -7.26 -6.85 3.84
C ILE A 235 -8.20 -7.97 4.31
N LEU A 236 -8.79 -7.83 5.50
CA LEU A 236 -9.70 -8.82 6.08
C LEU A 236 -11.01 -8.92 5.31
N GLU A 237 -11.58 -7.77 4.94
CA GLU A 237 -12.81 -7.71 4.13
C GLU A 237 -12.62 -8.39 2.77
N TRP A 238 -11.45 -8.23 2.16
CA TRP A 238 -11.11 -8.91 0.91
C TRP A 238 -10.80 -10.39 1.14
N LEU A 239 -10.04 -10.75 2.19
CA LEU A 239 -9.65 -12.13 2.46
C LEU A 239 -10.84 -13.00 2.86
N ALA A 240 -11.77 -12.53 3.69
CA ALA A 240 -12.85 -13.33 4.25
C ALA A 240 -13.61 -14.18 3.19
N PRO A 241 -14.21 -13.59 2.14
CA PRO A 241 -14.91 -14.37 1.11
C PRO A 241 -13.97 -15.11 0.15
N ASN A 242 -12.68 -14.77 0.08
CA ASN A 242 -11.74 -15.38 -0.87
C ASN A 242 -10.97 -16.56 -0.25
N LEU A 243 -10.70 -16.54 1.06
CA LEU A 243 -10.20 -17.68 1.82
C LEU A 243 -11.20 -18.84 1.79
N GLU A 244 -12.49 -18.57 2.02
CA GLU A 244 -13.54 -19.59 2.01
C GLU A 244 -13.56 -20.36 0.67
N LYS A 245 -13.41 -19.66 -0.46
CA LYS A 245 -13.37 -20.27 -1.81
C LYS A 245 -12.21 -21.23 -2.02
N VAL A 246 -11.12 -21.09 -1.26
CA VAL A 246 -9.93 -21.95 -1.37
C VAL A 246 -9.79 -22.91 -0.17
N GLY A 247 -10.86 -23.09 0.61
CA GLY A 247 -10.89 -23.98 1.77
C GLY A 247 -10.19 -23.44 3.00
N GLY A 248 -9.90 -22.14 3.03
CA GLY A 248 -9.33 -21.44 4.18
C GLY A 248 -10.39 -20.88 5.13
N THR A 249 -9.94 -20.29 6.24
CA THR A 249 -10.81 -19.69 7.25
C THR A 249 -10.23 -18.38 7.76
N LEU A 250 -11.11 -17.40 7.99
CA LEU A 250 -10.80 -16.15 8.69
C LEU A 250 -11.54 -16.12 10.02
N VAL A 251 -10.83 -15.78 11.09
CA VAL A 251 -11.40 -15.55 12.43
C VAL A 251 -11.21 -14.08 12.79
N GLN A 252 -12.30 -13.39 13.11
CA GLN A 252 -12.21 -12.09 13.76
C GLN A 252 -11.99 -12.34 15.26
N ALA A 253 -10.80 -12.06 15.75
CA ALA A 253 -10.47 -12.24 17.17
C ALA A 253 -10.95 -11.04 18.01
N GLU A 254 -10.86 -11.19 19.33
CA GLU A 254 -11.23 -10.18 20.32
C GLU A 254 -10.23 -9.01 20.42
N ASP A 255 -8.95 -9.28 20.12
CA ASP A 255 -7.86 -8.30 20.08
C ASP A 255 -6.66 -8.83 19.25
N GLU A 256 -5.61 -8.01 19.12
CA GLU A 256 -4.39 -8.37 18.41
C GLU A 256 -3.56 -9.48 19.09
N LEU A 257 -3.67 -9.64 20.42
CA LEU A 257 -2.98 -10.71 21.15
C LEU A 257 -3.58 -12.08 20.82
N ALA A 258 -4.91 -12.18 20.83
CA ALA A 258 -5.63 -13.37 20.42
C ALA A 258 -5.37 -13.66 18.94
N SER A 259 -5.38 -12.64 18.08
CA SER A 259 -5.11 -12.76 16.64
C SER A 259 -3.75 -13.42 16.34
N VAL A 260 -2.67 -12.87 16.91
CA VAL A 260 -1.32 -13.39 16.65
C VAL A 260 -1.14 -14.80 17.22
N ASN A 261 -1.66 -15.07 18.41
CA ASN A 261 -1.57 -16.41 19.01
C ASN A 261 -2.39 -17.46 18.24
N MET A 262 -3.55 -17.07 17.67
CA MET A 262 -4.32 -17.95 16.80
C MET A 262 -3.54 -18.31 15.54
N ILE A 263 -2.86 -17.36 14.88
CA ILE A 263 -2.09 -17.68 13.66
C ILE A 263 -0.83 -18.51 13.95
N ILE A 264 -0.21 -18.34 15.13
CA ILE A 264 0.85 -19.23 15.61
C ILE A 264 0.30 -20.66 15.75
N GLY A 265 -0.85 -20.82 16.39
CA GLY A 265 -1.52 -22.12 16.52
C GLY A 265 -1.91 -22.74 15.16
N GLY A 266 -2.44 -21.95 14.24
CA GLY A 266 -2.77 -22.38 12.88
C GLY A 266 -1.54 -22.86 12.12
N SER A 267 -0.43 -22.12 12.24
CA SER A 267 0.84 -22.49 11.62
C SER A 267 1.49 -23.71 12.27
N PHE A 268 1.48 -23.84 13.59
CA PHE A 268 1.89 -25.07 14.28
C PHE A 268 1.12 -26.30 13.76
N GLY A 269 -0.18 -26.14 13.45
CA GLY A 269 -1.02 -27.15 12.82
C GLY A 269 -0.70 -27.48 11.35
N GLY A 270 0.31 -26.87 10.75
CA GLY A 270 0.72 -27.14 9.36
C GLY A 270 0.15 -26.18 8.32
N VAL A 271 -0.54 -25.11 8.73
CA VAL A 271 -1.25 -24.21 7.81
C VAL A 271 -0.55 -22.86 7.72
N PRO A 272 -0.09 -22.42 6.52
CA PRO A 272 0.42 -21.06 6.35
C PRO A 272 -0.62 -20.03 6.80
N SER A 273 -0.24 -19.21 7.78
CA SER A 273 -1.15 -18.38 8.55
C SER A 273 -0.70 -16.91 8.55
N ILE A 274 -1.67 -16.00 8.48
CA ILE A 274 -1.42 -14.55 8.37
C ILE A 274 -2.32 -13.74 9.31
N THR A 275 -1.84 -12.59 9.78
CA THR A 275 -2.69 -11.54 10.35
C THR A 275 -2.39 -10.20 9.68
N ALA A 276 -3.28 -9.23 9.85
CA ALA A 276 -3.10 -7.87 9.37
C ALA A 276 -3.43 -6.89 10.49
N THR A 277 -2.58 -5.89 10.68
CA THR A 277 -2.67 -4.92 11.78
C THR A 277 -2.07 -3.56 11.36
N SER A 278 -1.91 -2.65 12.33
CA SER A 278 -1.18 -1.39 12.18
C SER A 278 -0.31 -1.18 13.44
N GLY A 279 0.53 -0.12 13.49
CA GLY A 279 1.47 0.16 14.58
C GLY A 279 1.00 -0.15 16.02
N PRO A 280 -0.19 0.27 16.48
CA PRO A 280 -0.67 -0.07 17.83
C PRO A 280 -0.86 -1.56 18.07
N GLY A 281 -1.36 -2.28 17.06
CA GLY A 281 -1.55 -3.72 17.14
C GLY A 281 -0.24 -4.48 17.01
N LEU A 282 0.70 -4.02 16.16
CA LEU A 282 2.05 -4.58 16.09
C LEU A 282 2.76 -4.51 17.46
N ALA A 283 2.59 -3.40 18.18
CA ALA A 283 3.12 -3.25 19.53
C ALA A 283 2.56 -4.29 20.52
N LEU A 284 1.27 -4.63 20.41
CA LEU A 284 0.67 -5.71 21.21
C LEU A 284 1.22 -7.08 20.81
N MET A 285 1.46 -7.32 19.52
CA MET A 285 1.92 -8.62 19.01
C MET A 285 3.39 -8.93 19.31
N SER A 286 4.18 -7.97 19.81
CA SER A 286 5.65 -8.09 19.93
C SER A 286 6.10 -9.26 20.81
N GLU A 287 5.36 -9.59 21.88
CA GLU A 287 5.66 -10.77 22.72
C GLU A 287 5.50 -12.08 21.94
N ALA A 288 4.37 -12.24 21.26
CA ALA A 288 4.03 -13.45 20.53
C ALA A 288 4.88 -13.64 19.26
N LEU A 289 5.33 -12.55 18.64
CA LEU A 289 6.32 -12.62 17.57
C LEU A 289 7.65 -13.19 18.08
N GLY A 290 8.09 -12.81 19.29
CA GLY A 290 9.24 -13.44 19.96
C GLY A 290 9.04 -14.94 20.18
N LEU A 291 7.84 -15.35 20.62
CA LEU A 291 7.47 -16.77 20.71
C LEU A 291 7.58 -17.47 19.35
N ALA A 292 7.05 -16.89 18.28
CA ALA A 292 7.11 -17.48 16.94
C ALA A 292 8.54 -17.66 16.43
N VAL A 293 9.44 -16.71 16.71
CA VAL A 293 10.87 -16.83 16.39
C VAL A 293 11.54 -17.93 17.22
N SER A 294 11.33 -17.95 18.54
CA SER A 294 11.93 -18.95 19.44
C SER A 294 11.47 -20.37 19.12
N ALA A 295 10.17 -20.54 18.87
CA ALA A 295 9.56 -21.83 18.53
C ALA A 295 9.71 -22.22 17.04
N GLU A 296 10.32 -21.36 16.24
CA GLU A 296 10.50 -21.53 14.80
C GLU A 296 9.18 -21.84 14.07
N ILE A 297 8.13 -21.07 14.38
CA ILE A 297 6.80 -21.20 13.77
C ILE A 297 6.63 -20.10 12.72
N PRO A 298 6.47 -20.46 11.44
CA PRO A 298 6.33 -19.45 10.39
C PRO A 298 4.98 -18.75 10.45
N ILE A 299 4.99 -17.43 10.57
CA ILE A 299 3.81 -16.58 10.52
C ILE A 299 4.12 -15.30 9.76
N VAL A 300 3.10 -14.71 9.15
CA VAL A 300 3.22 -13.39 8.50
C VAL A 300 2.29 -12.40 9.18
N VAL A 301 2.82 -11.23 9.52
CA VAL A 301 2.07 -10.06 10.01
C VAL A 301 2.17 -8.96 8.96
N VAL A 302 1.05 -8.54 8.38
CA VAL A 302 1.02 -7.34 7.54
C VAL A 302 0.74 -6.14 8.44
N ASP A 303 1.74 -5.30 8.63
CA ASP A 303 1.59 -4.01 9.31
C ASP A 303 1.34 -2.93 8.25
N VAL A 304 0.11 -2.42 8.21
CA VAL A 304 -0.24 -1.29 7.36
C VAL A 304 -0.05 -0.02 8.18
N MET A 305 1.17 0.54 8.10
CA MET A 305 1.62 1.69 8.88
C MET A 305 0.71 2.90 8.69
N ARG A 306 0.55 3.68 9.75
CA ARG A 306 -0.26 4.91 9.77
C ARG A 306 0.39 5.95 10.68
N GLY A 307 -0.11 7.19 10.67
CA GLY A 307 0.42 8.25 11.53
C GLY A 307 0.39 7.87 13.01
N GLY A 308 1.55 7.85 13.66
CA GLY A 308 1.73 7.65 15.11
C GLY A 308 2.11 8.94 15.85
N PRO A 309 2.56 8.86 17.12
CA PRO A 309 2.56 7.69 18.01
C PRO A 309 1.17 7.41 18.63
N SER A 310 1.04 6.29 19.33
CA SER A 310 -0.21 5.86 19.98
C SER A 310 -1.35 5.76 18.95
N THR A 311 -2.54 6.31 19.22
CA THR A 311 -3.63 6.33 18.24
C THR A 311 -3.24 7.10 16.97
N GLY A 312 -2.48 8.19 17.15
CA GLY A 312 -1.98 9.06 16.09
C GLY A 312 -3.07 9.56 15.14
N ILE A 313 -2.83 9.43 13.82
CA ILE A 313 -3.75 9.83 12.75
C ILE A 313 -4.10 8.59 11.92
N PRO A 314 -5.15 7.82 12.29
CA PRO A 314 -5.42 6.52 11.69
C PRO A 314 -5.66 6.52 10.17
N THR A 315 -6.10 7.66 9.62
CA THR A 315 -6.48 7.81 8.22
C THR A 315 -5.36 8.39 7.35
N LYS A 316 -4.13 8.52 7.89
CA LYS A 316 -2.99 9.13 7.18
C LYS A 316 -1.77 8.23 7.20
N SER A 317 -1.01 8.30 6.11
CA SER A 317 0.22 7.53 5.92
C SER A 317 1.40 8.15 6.68
N GLU A 318 2.19 7.29 7.29
CA GLU A 318 3.52 7.56 7.83
C GLU A 318 4.29 6.24 7.86
N GLN A 319 5.62 6.27 7.75
CA GLN A 319 6.47 5.07 7.74
C GLN A 319 7.21 4.87 9.07
N SER A 320 6.55 5.21 10.18
CA SER A 320 7.16 5.36 11.51
C SER A 320 7.26 4.08 12.33
N ASP A 321 6.85 2.94 11.79
CA ASP A 321 6.86 1.66 12.51
C ASP A 321 8.09 0.80 12.16
N LEU A 322 9.01 1.30 11.31
CA LEU A 322 10.24 0.59 10.92
C LEU A 322 11.05 0.12 12.13
N ASN A 323 11.30 0.98 13.11
CA ASN A 323 12.09 0.62 14.28
C ASN A 323 11.44 -0.48 15.14
N ILE A 324 10.11 -0.45 15.32
CA ILE A 324 9.43 -1.50 16.10
C ILE A 324 9.38 -2.81 15.32
N ALA A 325 9.27 -2.75 14.00
CA ALA A 325 9.37 -3.95 13.17
C ALA A 325 10.77 -4.56 13.21
N LEU A 326 11.85 -3.76 13.18
CA LEU A 326 13.21 -4.28 13.21
C LEU A 326 13.68 -4.70 14.61
N HIS A 327 13.27 -3.98 15.65
CA HIS A 327 13.88 -4.04 16.98
C HIS A 327 12.88 -4.14 18.14
N GLY A 328 11.59 -4.38 17.85
CA GLY A 328 10.54 -4.45 18.88
C GLY A 328 10.48 -5.77 19.65
N LEU A 329 11.15 -6.81 19.15
CA LEU A 329 11.23 -8.12 19.81
C LEU A 329 12.29 -8.10 20.91
N HIS A 330 12.02 -8.76 22.04
CA HIS A 330 12.97 -8.85 23.15
C HIS A 330 13.99 -9.98 22.92
N GLY A 331 15.24 -9.75 23.34
CA GLY A 331 16.35 -10.66 23.07
C GLY A 331 16.83 -10.62 21.62
N ASP A 332 17.73 -11.53 21.26
CA ASP A 332 18.21 -11.70 19.87
C ASP A 332 17.22 -12.57 19.09
N ALA A 333 16.31 -11.92 18.37
CA ALA A 333 15.18 -12.57 17.69
C ALA A 333 15.25 -12.35 16.17
N PRO A 334 16.07 -13.12 15.42
CA PRO A 334 16.19 -12.98 13.97
C PRO A 334 14.88 -13.33 13.25
N HIS A 335 14.37 -12.38 12.47
CA HIS A 335 13.12 -12.51 11.72
C HIS A 335 13.16 -11.69 10.44
N ILE A 336 12.13 -11.83 9.61
CA ILE A 336 12.08 -11.19 8.29
C ILE A 336 11.27 -9.90 8.37
N VAL A 337 11.75 -8.84 7.73
CA VAL A 337 10.99 -7.62 7.50
C VAL A 337 11.06 -7.26 6.02
N THR A 338 9.91 -7.11 5.39
CA THR A 338 9.80 -6.68 3.98
C THR A 338 8.90 -5.45 3.84
N ALA A 339 9.01 -4.72 2.73
CA ALA A 339 8.16 -3.58 2.40
C ALA A 339 7.91 -3.50 0.89
N PRO A 340 6.65 -3.45 0.42
CA PRO A 340 6.35 -3.27 -1.00
C PRO A 340 6.68 -1.85 -1.48
N SER A 341 7.12 -1.70 -2.73
CA SER A 341 7.47 -0.40 -3.33
C SER A 341 6.31 0.28 -4.09
N SER A 342 5.20 -0.43 -4.31
CA SER A 342 4.04 0.04 -5.05
C SER A 342 2.79 -0.77 -4.72
N ILE A 343 1.61 -0.30 -5.15
CA ILE A 343 0.33 -1.01 -4.99
C ILE A 343 0.38 -2.39 -5.66
N SER A 344 0.98 -2.48 -6.85
CA SER A 344 1.17 -3.77 -7.55
C SER A 344 2.12 -4.69 -6.79
N ASP A 345 3.14 -4.12 -6.16
CA ASP A 345 4.17 -4.85 -5.43
C ASP A 345 3.69 -5.38 -4.07
N CYS A 346 2.60 -4.84 -3.50
CA CYS A 346 1.95 -5.41 -2.33
C CYS A 346 1.54 -6.89 -2.54
N LEU A 347 1.14 -7.26 -3.76
CA LEU A 347 0.85 -8.64 -4.13
C LEU A 347 2.12 -9.49 -4.05
N PHE A 348 3.15 -9.11 -4.80
CA PHE A 348 4.38 -9.88 -4.89
C PHE A 348 5.08 -9.98 -3.54
N THR A 349 5.25 -8.85 -2.85
CA THR A 349 5.96 -8.80 -1.56
C THR A 349 5.25 -9.64 -0.50
N THR A 350 3.92 -9.61 -0.42
CA THR A 350 3.20 -10.47 0.54
C THR A 350 3.34 -11.94 0.17
N GLN A 351 3.18 -12.28 -1.12
CA GLN A 351 3.36 -13.65 -1.62
C GLN A 351 4.77 -14.19 -1.33
N TRP A 352 5.79 -13.39 -1.62
CA TRP A 352 7.18 -13.72 -1.39
C TRP A 352 7.47 -13.84 0.11
N THR A 353 6.94 -12.96 0.94
CA THR A 353 7.14 -13.02 2.40
C THR A 353 6.53 -14.27 3.02
N VAL A 354 5.37 -14.73 2.54
CA VAL A 354 4.82 -16.03 2.96
C VAL A 354 5.75 -17.18 2.59
N HIS A 355 6.31 -17.16 1.37
CA HIS A 355 7.30 -18.15 0.96
C HIS A 355 8.56 -18.12 1.83
N LEU A 356 9.12 -16.94 2.09
CA LEU A 356 10.30 -16.75 2.94
C LEU A 356 10.05 -17.25 4.37
N ALA A 357 8.95 -16.83 5.00
CA ALA A 357 8.59 -17.23 6.36
C ALA A 357 8.50 -18.75 6.47
N GLU A 358 7.77 -19.40 5.55
CA GLU A 358 7.58 -20.86 5.54
C GLU A 358 8.87 -21.63 5.26
N ALA A 359 9.70 -21.16 4.33
CA ALA A 359 10.97 -21.80 3.99
C ALA A 359 12.00 -21.72 5.12
N MET A 360 12.04 -20.59 5.83
CA MET A 360 12.97 -20.37 6.94
C MET A 360 12.37 -20.67 8.32
N GLN A 361 11.09 -21.07 8.39
CA GLN A 361 10.38 -21.32 9.65
C GLN A 361 10.57 -20.19 10.68
N THR A 362 10.24 -18.97 10.29
CA THR A 362 10.42 -17.79 11.15
C THR A 362 9.26 -16.80 10.99
N ALA A 363 9.11 -15.90 11.95
CA ALA A 363 8.16 -14.80 11.85
C ALA A 363 8.59 -13.82 10.75
N ALA A 364 7.62 -13.22 10.08
CA ALA A 364 7.85 -12.19 9.09
C ALA A 364 6.85 -11.03 9.22
N ILE A 365 7.34 -9.81 9.01
CA ILE A 365 6.55 -8.58 9.02
C ILE A 365 6.59 -7.96 7.62
N VAL A 366 5.43 -7.65 7.06
CA VAL A 366 5.30 -6.88 5.81
C VAL A 366 4.87 -5.47 6.17
N LEU A 367 5.77 -4.49 6.00
CA LEU A 367 5.53 -3.07 6.22
C LEU A 367 4.93 -2.41 4.98
N SER A 368 3.60 -2.42 4.90
CA SER A 368 2.84 -1.54 4.00
C SER A 368 2.56 -0.21 4.72
N ASP A 369 1.93 0.75 4.05
CA ASP A 369 1.45 1.98 4.68
C ASP A 369 0.04 2.33 4.21
N GLN A 370 -0.62 3.27 4.89
CA GLN A 370 -1.98 3.71 4.56
C GLN A 370 -2.10 4.18 3.10
N SER A 371 -1.06 4.84 2.57
CA SER A 371 -1.03 5.33 1.20
C SER A 371 -1.10 4.17 0.21
N LEU A 372 -0.23 3.15 0.33
CA LEU A 372 -0.29 1.94 -0.50
C LEU A 372 -1.58 1.16 -0.26
N GLY A 373 -1.92 0.91 1.00
CA GLY A 373 -3.00 0.02 1.40
C GLY A 373 -4.36 0.46 0.87
N GLN A 374 -4.68 1.75 0.98
CA GLN A 374 -6.03 2.27 0.70
C GLN A 374 -6.16 3.02 -0.62
N SER A 375 -5.05 3.29 -1.32
CA SER A 375 -5.11 3.85 -2.67
C SER A 375 -5.47 2.76 -3.67
N ARG A 376 -6.33 3.09 -4.63
CA ARG A 376 -6.71 2.20 -5.73
C ARG A 376 -5.96 2.60 -6.99
N ASN A 377 -5.38 1.62 -7.68
CA ASN A 377 -4.62 1.87 -8.89
C ASN A 377 -5.04 0.93 -10.01
N VAL A 378 -5.12 1.50 -11.21
CA VAL A 378 -5.37 0.77 -12.44
C VAL A 378 -4.02 0.42 -13.03
N ILE A 379 -3.66 -0.86 -12.90
CA ILE A 379 -2.36 -1.39 -13.30
C ILE A 379 -2.50 -2.45 -14.38
N ASP A 380 -1.41 -2.71 -15.08
CA ASP A 380 -1.31 -3.94 -15.86
C ASP A 380 -1.38 -5.15 -14.92
N LYS A 381 -2.05 -6.22 -15.36
CA LYS A 381 -2.12 -7.46 -14.58
C LYS A 381 -0.68 -7.89 -14.22
N PRO A 382 -0.34 -7.99 -12.92
CA PRO A 382 0.97 -8.47 -12.50
C PRO A 382 1.25 -9.88 -13.02
N ALA A 383 2.53 -10.19 -13.24
CA ALA A 383 2.96 -11.53 -13.64
C ALA A 383 2.55 -12.56 -12.57
N ASP A 384 2.21 -13.76 -13.02
CA ASP A 384 1.93 -14.88 -12.11
C ASP A 384 3.28 -15.51 -11.73
N LEU A 385 3.76 -15.19 -10.52
CA LEU A 385 5.02 -15.69 -9.96
C LEU A 385 4.76 -16.90 -9.05
N ALA A 386 5.67 -17.87 -9.04
CA ALA A 386 5.49 -19.19 -8.41
C ALA A 386 6.06 -19.28 -6.98
N PHE A 387 6.02 -18.19 -6.21
CA PHE A 387 6.39 -18.22 -4.80
C PHE A 387 5.20 -18.72 -3.97
N VAL A 388 5.32 -19.93 -3.45
CA VAL A 388 4.32 -20.57 -2.58
C VAL A 388 4.97 -20.99 -1.28
N ALA A 389 4.19 -21.11 -0.22
CA ALA A 389 4.61 -21.66 1.06
C ALA A 389 5.33 -23.00 0.84
N GLN A 390 6.57 -23.07 1.33
CA GLN A 390 7.41 -24.26 1.22
C GLN A 390 8.02 -24.55 2.58
N ARG A 391 7.32 -25.37 3.36
CA ARG A 391 7.79 -25.77 4.69
C ARG A 391 8.52 -27.09 4.61
N GLU A 392 9.71 -27.17 5.22
CA GLU A 392 10.39 -28.44 5.42
C GLU A 392 9.66 -29.25 6.49
N VAL A 393 9.06 -30.38 6.08
CA VAL A 393 8.26 -31.25 6.95
C VAL A 393 9.00 -32.57 7.16
N ALA A 394 9.00 -33.05 8.40
CA ALA A 394 9.60 -34.33 8.75
C ALA A 394 8.87 -35.49 8.03
N THR A 395 9.64 -36.40 7.42
CA THR A 395 9.10 -37.57 6.70
C THR A 395 9.88 -38.83 7.07
N GLY A 396 9.25 -40.00 6.91
CA GLY A 396 9.89 -41.29 7.17
C GLY A 396 9.74 -41.76 8.63
N ASP A 397 10.72 -42.53 9.10
CA ASP A 397 10.80 -43.00 10.47
C ASP A 397 11.35 -41.88 11.37
N LEU A 398 10.60 -41.56 12.42
CA LEU A 398 10.88 -40.43 13.32
C LEU A 398 11.35 -40.91 14.70
N GLU A 399 11.88 -42.13 14.79
CA GLU A 399 12.62 -42.58 15.98
C GLU A 399 13.73 -41.57 16.32
N ASP A 400 13.72 -41.04 17.55
CA ASP A 400 14.59 -39.95 18.03
C ASP A 400 14.46 -38.58 17.30
N TYR A 401 13.26 -38.22 16.83
CA TYR A 401 12.99 -36.92 16.22
C TYR A 401 13.40 -35.73 17.11
N LYS A 402 14.08 -34.77 16.48
CA LYS A 402 14.59 -33.53 17.07
C LYS A 402 14.02 -32.32 16.33
N ARG A 403 12.98 -31.71 16.88
CA ARG A 403 12.34 -30.52 16.27
C ARG A 403 13.33 -29.39 15.99
N TYR A 404 14.32 -29.20 16.85
CA TYR A 404 15.29 -28.11 16.78
C TYR A 404 16.70 -28.64 16.45
N ALA A 405 16.77 -29.69 15.62
CA ALA A 405 18.02 -30.28 15.17
C ALA A 405 18.95 -29.23 14.54
N LEU A 406 20.23 -29.29 14.89
CA LEU A 406 21.26 -28.43 14.30
C LEU A 406 21.60 -28.93 12.89
N THR A 407 21.06 -28.26 11.87
CA THR A 407 21.31 -28.57 10.45
C THR A 407 22.25 -27.54 9.82
N ASP A 408 22.85 -27.90 8.69
CA ASP A 408 23.74 -27.00 7.94
C ASP A 408 23.02 -25.73 7.47
N SER A 409 21.75 -25.85 7.02
CA SER A 409 20.90 -24.72 6.63
C SER A 409 20.32 -23.95 7.82
N GLY A 410 20.41 -24.52 9.04
CA GLY A 410 19.70 -24.04 10.23
C GLY A 410 18.20 -24.37 10.26
N VAL A 411 17.59 -24.81 9.15
CA VAL A 411 16.18 -25.20 9.08
C VAL A 411 16.04 -26.65 9.54
N SER A 412 15.20 -26.89 10.55
CA SER A 412 14.92 -28.24 11.04
C SER A 412 13.57 -28.72 10.50
N PRO A 413 13.43 -29.96 10.00
CA PRO A 413 12.15 -30.48 9.55
C PRO A 413 11.07 -30.40 10.64
N MET A 414 9.90 -29.84 10.32
CA MET A 414 8.75 -29.77 11.22
C MET A 414 7.90 -31.03 11.13
N ALA A 415 7.62 -31.68 12.26
CA ALA A 415 6.50 -32.61 12.36
C ALA A 415 5.18 -31.83 12.48
N ILE A 416 4.15 -32.27 11.75
CA ILE A 416 2.80 -31.70 11.86
C ILE A 416 2.01 -32.51 12.90
N PRO A 417 1.21 -31.88 13.78
CA PRO A 417 0.39 -32.60 14.75
C PRO A 417 -0.40 -33.75 14.12
N GLY A 418 -0.27 -34.95 14.72
CA GLY A 418 -0.81 -36.20 14.17
C GLY A 418 0.21 -37.07 13.43
N THR A 419 1.44 -36.58 13.21
CA THR A 419 2.55 -37.39 12.67
C THR A 419 3.10 -38.32 13.76
N ALA A 420 3.05 -39.64 13.54
CA ALA A 420 3.54 -40.62 14.50
C ALA A 420 5.06 -40.51 14.73
N GLY A 421 5.52 -40.54 15.98
CA GLY A 421 6.94 -40.39 16.33
C GLY A 421 7.49 -38.96 16.22
N GLY A 422 6.67 -38.02 15.74
CA GLY A 422 7.02 -36.61 15.60
C GLY A 422 6.56 -35.76 16.77
N GLU A 423 6.38 -36.32 17.96
CA GLU A 423 5.87 -35.58 19.11
C GLU A 423 6.91 -34.57 19.63
N TYR A 424 6.51 -33.31 19.82
CA TYR A 424 7.35 -32.28 20.43
C TYR A 424 6.49 -31.18 21.05
N VAL A 425 7.12 -30.33 21.86
CA VAL A 425 6.52 -29.10 22.41
C VAL A 425 7.19 -27.90 21.75
N ALA A 426 6.38 -27.01 21.20
CA ALA A 426 6.81 -25.69 20.76
C ALA A 426 6.63 -24.71 21.94
N ASP A 427 7.73 -24.20 22.50
CA ASP A 427 7.76 -23.34 23.68
C ASP A 427 8.61 -22.10 23.40
N GLY A 428 8.39 -21.03 24.17
CA GLY A 428 9.22 -19.82 24.17
C GLY A 428 10.45 -19.92 25.09
N LEU A 429 10.57 -20.98 25.89
CA LEU A 429 11.81 -21.27 26.62
C LEU A 429 12.94 -21.68 25.67
N GLU A 430 14.17 -21.31 26.02
CA GLU A 430 15.35 -21.85 25.33
C GLU A 430 15.38 -23.38 25.42
N THR A 431 15.86 -24.03 24.38
CA THR A 431 15.57 -25.44 24.14
C THR A 431 16.77 -26.20 23.59
N ALA A 432 16.90 -27.46 24.00
CA ALA A 432 17.81 -28.39 23.34
C ALA A 432 17.19 -28.89 22.02
N GLU A 433 17.97 -29.58 21.18
CA GLU A 433 17.51 -30.07 19.87
C GLU A 433 16.21 -30.92 19.93
N ASN A 434 16.01 -31.65 21.04
CA ASN A 434 14.86 -32.51 21.29
C ASN A 434 13.63 -31.80 21.87
N ALA A 435 13.59 -30.47 21.79
CA ALA A 435 12.50 -29.62 22.28
C ALA A 435 12.31 -29.60 23.80
N ARG A 436 13.30 -30.06 24.59
CA ARG A 436 13.26 -29.94 26.05
C ARG A 436 13.85 -28.60 26.49
N PRO A 437 13.21 -27.89 27.45
CA PRO A 437 13.77 -26.67 28.01
C PRO A 437 15.21 -26.87 28.50
N SER A 438 16.08 -25.94 28.13
CA SER A 438 17.49 -25.95 28.51
C SER A 438 17.91 -24.60 29.08
N SER A 439 18.82 -24.65 30.05
CA SER A 439 19.55 -23.49 30.59
C SER A 439 21.05 -23.62 30.33
N SER A 440 21.46 -24.57 29.49
CA SER A 440 22.85 -24.76 29.10
C SER A 440 23.30 -23.61 28.20
N ALA A 441 24.50 -23.08 28.47
CA ALA A 441 25.10 -22.08 27.60
C ALA A 441 25.34 -22.63 26.19
N GLU A 442 25.70 -23.91 26.06
CA GLU A 442 25.96 -24.56 24.76
C GLU A 442 24.70 -24.62 23.89
N ASP A 443 23.57 -25.05 24.47
CA ASP A 443 22.29 -25.07 23.74
C ASP A 443 21.86 -23.66 23.33
N HIS A 444 22.02 -22.69 24.23
CA HIS A 444 21.66 -21.30 23.95
C HIS A 444 22.47 -20.72 22.77
N TYR A 445 23.81 -20.88 22.79
CA TYR A 445 24.65 -20.45 21.68
C TYR A 445 24.29 -21.15 20.37
N ALA A 446 24.14 -22.48 20.41
CA ALA A 446 23.87 -23.26 19.21
C ALA A 446 22.51 -22.91 18.58
N GLN A 447 21.47 -22.69 19.39
CA GLN A 447 20.15 -22.34 18.89
C GLN A 447 20.06 -20.90 18.40
N LEU A 448 20.76 -19.94 19.03
CA LEU A 448 20.87 -18.58 18.51
C LEU A 448 21.55 -18.57 17.13
N ASP A 449 22.72 -19.21 17.01
CA ASP A 449 23.46 -19.30 15.74
C ASP A 449 22.63 -20.00 14.67
N LYS A 450 21.91 -21.07 15.03
CA LYS A 450 21.01 -21.78 14.13
C LYS A 450 19.90 -20.87 13.60
N ARG A 451 19.21 -20.14 14.48
CA ARG A 451 18.10 -19.26 14.07
C ARG A 451 18.56 -18.16 13.13
N GLN A 452 19.73 -17.56 13.42
CA GLN A 452 20.34 -16.54 12.56
C GLN A 452 20.78 -17.12 11.20
N ARG A 453 21.42 -18.30 11.20
CA ARG A 453 21.91 -18.97 9.98
C ARG A 453 20.84 -19.19 8.91
N LYS A 454 19.59 -19.45 9.33
CA LYS A 454 18.45 -19.61 8.41
C LYS A 454 18.27 -18.40 7.50
N LEU A 455 18.49 -17.20 8.04
CA LEU A 455 18.34 -15.93 7.33
C LEU A 455 19.62 -15.62 6.52
N ASP A 456 20.79 -15.77 7.14
CA ASP A 456 22.07 -15.40 6.52
C ASP A 456 22.41 -16.24 5.27
N GLN A 457 22.02 -17.52 5.27
CA GLN A 457 22.30 -18.44 4.15
C GLN A 457 21.21 -18.47 3.09
N PHE A 458 20.08 -17.79 3.30
CA PHE A 458 18.99 -17.80 2.33
C PHE A 458 19.33 -16.94 1.11
N ASP A 459 19.13 -17.47 -0.10
CA ASP A 459 19.29 -16.68 -1.33
C ASP A 459 18.03 -15.87 -1.62
N TYR A 460 18.07 -14.58 -1.28
CA TYR A 460 17.00 -13.62 -1.57
C TYR A 460 16.93 -13.20 -3.05
N GLY A 461 17.92 -13.61 -3.86
CA GLY A 461 18.02 -13.26 -5.27
C GLY A 461 18.03 -11.75 -5.53
N GLN A 462 17.48 -11.33 -6.66
CA GLN A 462 17.35 -9.91 -7.02
C GLN A 462 16.16 -9.21 -6.34
N HIS A 463 15.35 -9.91 -5.54
CA HIS A 463 14.08 -9.38 -5.05
C HIS A 463 14.23 -8.48 -3.82
N TRP A 464 15.42 -8.43 -3.21
CA TRP A 464 15.72 -7.63 -2.03
C TRP A 464 15.53 -6.12 -2.24
N ALA A 465 15.69 -5.62 -3.47
CA ALA A 465 15.43 -4.23 -3.83
C ALA A 465 15.06 -4.08 -5.30
N GLU A 466 14.39 -2.97 -5.64
CA GLU A 466 14.30 -2.48 -7.01
C GLU A 466 15.42 -1.48 -7.25
N ILE A 467 16.30 -1.80 -8.20
CA ILE A 467 17.40 -0.92 -8.60
C ILE A 467 17.14 -0.46 -10.03
N GLU A 468 17.05 0.85 -10.22
CA GLU A 468 16.76 1.48 -11.52
C GLU A 468 17.80 2.58 -11.80
N GLY A 469 18.10 2.81 -13.08
CA GLY A 469 19.02 3.87 -13.50
C GLY A 469 20.49 3.62 -13.18
N GLU A 470 21.31 4.61 -13.50
CA GLU A 470 22.75 4.65 -13.26
C GLU A 470 23.14 6.10 -12.93
N GLY A 471 24.27 6.30 -12.25
CA GLY A 471 24.73 7.64 -11.89
C GLY A 471 25.63 7.66 -10.66
N GLU A 472 26.33 8.78 -10.46
CA GLU A 472 27.15 9.03 -9.26
C GLU A 472 26.29 9.44 -8.05
N LEU A 473 25.05 9.87 -8.27
CA LEU A 473 24.04 10.13 -7.25
C LEU A 473 23.06 8.96 -7.18
N ALA A 474 22.84 8.42 -5.98
CA ALA A 474 21.77 7.46 -5.71
C ALA A 474 20.68 8.04 -4.81
N VAL A 475 19.42 7.69 -5.06
CA VAL A 475 18.30 7.91 -4.14
C VAL A 475 17.92 6.57 -3.50
N ILE A 476 17.97 6.49 -2.16
CA ILE A 476 17.67 5.28 -1.40
C ILE A 476 16.35 5.50 -0.64
N THR A 477 15.39 4.58 -0.78
CA THR A 477 14.03 4.71 -0.22
C THR A 477 13.39 3.32 0.01
N PHE A 478 12.20 3.28 0.59
CA PHE A 478 11.32 2.11 0.67
C PHE A 478 9.84 2.52 0.75
N GLY A 479 8.91 1.56 0.57
CA GLY A 479 7.48 1.78 0.76
C GLY A 479 6.83 2.75 -0.25
N SER A 480 5.76 3.45 0.15
CA SER A 480 5.01 4.38 -0.72
C SER A 480 5.86 5.52 -1.31
N VAL A 481 6.97 5.87 -0.69
CA VAL A 481 7.85 6.97 -1.13
C VAL A 481 8.59 6.63 -2.43
N THR A 482 8.70 5.35 -2.78
CA THR A 482 9.36 4.91 -4.02
C THR A 482 8.71 5.47 -5.28
N ALA A 483 7.38 5.56 -5.34
CA ALA A 483 6.71 6.03 -6.55
C ALA A 483 6.96 7.54 -6.83
N PRO A 484 6.84 8.46 -5.86
CA PRO A 484 7.29 9.85 -6.02
C PRO A 484 8.78 9.99 -6.37
N VAL A 485 9.67 9.19 -5.77
CA VAL A 485 11.11 9.19 -6.10
C VAL A 485 11.35 8.80 -7.55
N ARG A 486 10.74 7.70 -7.99
CA ARG A 486 10.85 7.23 -9.38
C ARG A 486 10.37 8.27 -10.37
N GLU A 487 9.26 8.95 -10.09
CA GLU A 487 8.76 10.00 -10.96
C GLU A 487 9.66 11.25 -10.97
N ALA A 488 10.23 11.64 -9.82
CA ALA A 488 11.20 12.72 -9.74
C ALA A 488 12.45 12.43 -10.57
N ILE A 489 12.98 11.21 -10.49
CA ILE A 489 14.12 10.75 -11.30
C ILE A 489 13.76 10.79 -12.78
N LYS A 490 12.61 10.26 -13.20
CA LYS A 490 12.16 10.31 -14.61
C LYS A 490 12.09 11.74 -15.15
N ARG A 491 11.67 12.71 -14.34
CA ARG A 491 11.63 14.13 -14.72
C ARG A 491 13.04 14.72 -14.90
N LEU A 492 13.97 14.39 -14.02
CA LEU A 492 15.37 14.82 -14.10
C LEU A 492 16.14 14.13 -15.24
N GLU A 493 15.86 12.85 -15.52
CA GLU A 493 16.40 12.14 -16.67
C GLU A 493 16.00 12.80 -17.99
N ALA A 494 14.77 13.33 -18.08
CA ALA A 494 14.32 14.12 -19.23
C ALA A 494 15.09 15.46 -19.39
N GLU A 495 15.71 15.95 -18.31
CA GLU A 495 16.62 17.11 -18.31
C GLU A 495 18.10 16.70 -18.58
N GLY A 496 18.39 15.39 -18.69
CA GLY A 496 19.70 14.84 -18.99
C GLY A 496 20.48 14.33 -17.77
N GLU A 497 19.87 14.34 -16.58
CA GLU A 497 20.50 13.82 -15.36
C GLU A 497 20.55 12.29 -15.34
N LYS A 498 21.57 11.75 -14.67
CA LYS A 498 21.75 10.31 -14.45
C LYS A 498 21.73 10.01 -12.97
N ILE A 499 20.65 9.40 -12.50
CA ILE A 499 20.41 9.14 -11.09
C ILE A 499 20.05 7.67 -10.92
N LYS A 500 20.71 7.01 -9.97
CA LYS A 500 20.39 5.64 -9.57
C LYS A 500 19.29 5.67 -8.49
N MET A 501 18.32 4.77 -8.55
CA MET A 501 17.37 4.52 -7.46
C MET A 501 17.65 3.17 -6.83
N ILE A 502 17.58 3.09 -5.50
CA ILE A 502 17.62 1.86 -4.73
C ILE A 502 16.40 1.86 -3.81
N SER A 503 15.36 1.13 -4.18
CA SER A 503 14.15 0.95 -3.36
C SER A 503 14.20 -0.39 -2.65
N MET A 504 14.43 -0.38 -1.34
CA MET A 504 14.54 -1.61 -0.54
C MET A 504 13.18 -2.30 -0.39
N ARG A 505 13.16 -3.61 -0.64
CA ARG A 505 12.02 -4.50 -0.38
C ARG A 505 12.30 -5.43 0.80
N LEU A 506 13.50 -5.96 0.93
CA LEU A 506 13.96 -6.69 2.11
C LEU A 506 14.67 -5.70 3.04
N LEU A 507 14.14 -5.54 4.25
CA LEU A 507 14.67 -4.68 5.31
C LEU A 507 15.33 -5.49 6.43
N MET A 508 14.95 -6.76 6.60
CA MET A 508 15.65 -7.67 7.49
C MET A 508 15.56 -9.11 6.97
N PRO A 509 16.67 -9.87 6.92
CA PRO A 509 18.04 -9.47 7.31
C PRO A 509 18.62 -8.38 6.39
N ALA A 510 19.62 -7.64 6.89
CA ALA A 510 20.41 -6.73 6.08
C ALA A 510 21.32 -7.53 5.12
N LEU A 511 21.58 -6.99 3.93
CA LEU A 511 22.46 -7.61 2.92
C LEU A 511 23.60 -6.65 2.52
N PRO A 512 24.65 -6.49 3.36
CA PRO A 512 25.70 -5.51 3.11
C PRO A 512 26.41 -5.66 1.77
N ASP A 513 26.80 -6.89 1.40
CA ASP A 513 27.46 -7.17 0.12
C ASP A 513 26.59 -6.74 -1.08
N LYS A 514 25.27 -6.93 -0.99
CA LYS A 514 24.33 -6.51 -2.05
C LYS A 514 24.15 -5.01 -2.10
N MET A 515 24.17 -4.34 -0.95
CA MET A 515 24.13 -2.89 -0.90
C MET A 515 25.43 -2.29 -1.47
N ASP A 516 26.59 -2.87 -1.17
CA ASP A 516 27.88 -2.46 -1.73
C ASP A 516 27.92 -2.61 -3.25
N GLU A 517 27.43 -3.74 -3.77
CA GLU A 517 27.24 -3.95 -5.22
C GLU A 517 26.32 -2.87 -5.83
N ALA A 518 25.21 -2.54 -5.18
CA ALA A 518 24.26 -1.54 -5.65
C ALA A 518 24.84 -0.11 -5.62
N LEU A 519 25.65 0.21 -4.62
CA LEU A 519 26.31 1.50 -4.42
C LEU A 519 27.63 1.65 -5.19
N ALA A 520 28.08 0.61 -5.90
CA ALA A 520 29.28 0.71 -6.73
C ALA A 520 29.19 1.91 -7.70
N GLY A 521 30.21 2.78 -7.64
CA GLY A 521 30.31 4.01 -8.43
C GLY A 521 29.50 5.21 -7.91
N VAL A 522 28.73 5.05 -6.83
CA VAL A 522 27.95 6.13 -6.21
C VAL A 522 28.84 6.92 -5.26
N THR A 523 28.90 8.25 -5.44
CA THR A 523 29.68 9.16 -4.60
C THR A 523 28.82 10.02 -3.68
N LYS A 524 27.55 10.21 -4.03
CA LYS A 524 26.53 10.94 -3.27
C LYS A 524 25.27 10.10 -3.10
N ALA A 525 24.61 10.20 -1.96
CA ALA A 525 23.32 9.57 -1.75
C ALA A 525 22.30 10.53 -1.14
N LEU A 526 21.04 10.38 -1.54
CA LEU A 526 19.89 11.00 -0.92
C LEU A 526 18.99 9.91 -0.35
N VAL A 527 18.83 9.87 0.97
CA VAL A 527 17.83 9.00 1.59
C VAL A 527 16.51 9.74 1.69
N VAL A 528 15.42 9.16 1.17
CA VAL A 528 14.08 9.74 1.26
C VAL A 528 13.20 8.82 2.11
N GLU A 529 12.57 9.37 3.14
CA GLU A 529 11.72 8.59 4.04
C GLU A 529 10.59 9.43 4.65
N GLN A 530 9.44 8.79 4.91
CA GLN A 530 8.29 9.46 5.51
C GLN A 530 8.27 9.31 7.04
N THR A 531 9.31 9.81 7.72
CA THR A 531 9.39 9.82 9.19
C THR A 531 9.96 11.14 9.70
N HIS A 532 9.59 11.54 10.93
CA HIS A 532 10.24 12.67 11.60
C HIS A 532 11.64 12.31 12.14
N SER A 533 11.80 11.11 12.70
CA SER A 533 13.00 10.68 13.42
C SER A 533 14.13 10.14 12.55
N LYS A 534 13.90 10.03 11.23
CA LYS A 534 14.85 9.46 10.26
C LYS A 534 15.17 7.99 10.54
N GLN A 535 14.14 7.17 10.76
CA GLN A 535 14.31 5.77 11.15
C GLN A 535 15.08 5.00 10.09
N PHE A 536 14.72 5.17 8.81
CA PHE A 536 15.34 4.43 7.73
C PHE A 536 16.80 4.84 7.51
N TYR A 537 17.10 6.14 7.50
CA TYR A 537 18.49 6.60 7.43
C TYR A 537 19.35 6.08 8.59
N ARG A 538 18.81 6.02 9.81
CA ARG A 538 19.54 5.51 10.98
C ARG A 538 19.81 4.01 10.88
N TYR A 539 18.82 3.24 10.43
CA TYR A 539 18.97 1.83 10.12
C TYR A 539 20.02 1.62 9.01
N LEU A 540 19.95 2.37 7.91
CA LEU A 540 20.94 2.24 6.84
C LEU A 540 22.37 2.48 7.34
N ARG A 541 22.55 3.40 8.29
CA ARG A 541 23.85 3.68 8.90
C ARG A 541 24.33 2.64 9.91
N SER A 542 23.45 1.82 10.47
CA SER A 542 23.87 0.72 11.33
C SER A 542 24.30 -0.50 10.52
N GLU A 543 23.68 -0.72 9.36
CA GLU A 543 23.87 -1.93 8.56
C GLU A 543 24.78 -1.78 7.34
N PHE A 544 24.97 -0.56 6.81
CA PHE A 544 25.63 -0.35 5.52
C PHE A 544 26.66 0.79 5.53
N ASP A 545 27.71 0.63 4.73
CA ASP A 545 28.69 1.67 4.44
C ASP A 545 28.15 2.63 3.35
N LEU A 546 27.41 3.65 3.80
CA LEU A 546 26.84 4.66 2.90
C LEU A 546 27.91 5.61 2.33
N PRO A 547 27.69 6.21 1.14
CA PRO A 547 28.59 7.22 0.59
C PRO A 547 28.83 8.39 1.57
N ALA A 548 30.05 8.91 1.60
CA ALA A 548 30.42 9.98 2.53
C ALA A 548 29.52 11.24 2.40
N GLN A 549 29.03 11.52 1.19
CA GLN A 549 28.09 12.61 0.91
C GLN A 549 26.63 12.10 0.90
N THR A 550 26.22 11.48 2.01
CA THR A 550 24.81 11.07 2.20
C THR A 550 24.01 12.18 2.88
N THR A 551 22.92 12.58 2.25
CA THR A 551 21.93 13.54 2.77
C THR A 551 20.58 12.86 2.95
N VAL A 552 19.66 13.52 3.67
CA VAL A 552 18.36 12.94 4.02
C VAL A 552 17.24 13.95 3.82
N LEU A 553 16.24 13.57 3.02
CA LEU A 553 14.96 14.23 2.92
C LEU A 553 13.93 13.44 3.71
N ALA A 554 13.62 13.91 4.91
CA ALA A 554 12.69 13.26 5.82
C ALA A 554 11.55 14.20 6.20
N LYS A 555 10.31 13.72 6.06
CA LYS A 555 9.09 14.46 6.42
C LYS A 555 8.09 13.47 7.04
N PRO A 556 7.50 13.75 8.21
CA PRO A 556 6.42 12.92 8.73
C PRO A 556 5.15 13.04 7.87
N GLY A 557 4.16 12.20 8.15
CA GLY A 557 2.80 12.42 7.66
C GLY A 557 2.22 13.75 8.20
N PRO A 558 1.00 14.13 7.78
CA PRO A 558 0.05 13.36 6.99
C PRO A 558 0.15 13.57 5.47
N LEU A 559 1.01 14.47 5.00
CA LEU A 559 1.12 14.80 3.58
C LEU A 559 2.02 13.79 2.87
N PRO A 560 1.61 13.27 1.68
CA PRO A 560 2.49 12.44 0.87
C PRO A 560 3.68 13.27 0.36
N PHE A 561 4.73 12.57 -0.08
CA PHE A 561 5.75 13.18 -0.92
C PHE A 561 5.18 13.43 -2.32
N ARG A 562 5.43 14.62 -2.84
CA ARG A 562 5.17 14.97 -4.25
C ARG A 562 6.49 14.93 -5.03
N PRO A 563 6.49 14.52 -6.31
CA PRO A 563 7.72 14.40 -7.11
C PRO A 563 8.58 15.67 -7.10
N ASN A 564 7.99 16.86 -7.19
CA ASN A 564 8.75 18.12 -7.25
C ASN A 564 9.50 18.46 -5.96
N GLU A 565 9.04 17.99 -4.79
CA GLU A 565 9.80 18.12 -3.53
C GLU A 565 11.15 17.41 -3.65
N ILE A 566 11.14 16.22 -4.25
CA ILE A 566 12.34 15.38 -4.43
C ILE A 566 13.21 15.94 -5.56
N VAL A 567 12.61 16.41 -6.68
CA VAL A 567 13.34 17.10 -7.76
C VAL A 567 14.12 18.29 -7.22
N THR A 568 13.46 19.14 -6.41
CA THR A 568 14.08 20.32 -5.81
C THR A 568 15.26 19.91 -4.93
N GLN A 569 15.06 18.91 -4.06
CA GLN A 569 16.12 18.43 -3.18
C GLN A 569 17.31 17.87 -3.95
N ILE A 570 17.09 17.13 -5.03
CA ILE A 570 18.17 16.57 -5.85
C ILE A 570 18.96 17.70 -6.53
N LYS A 571 18.29 18.71 -7.10
CA LYS A 571 18.95 19.86 -7.75
C LYS A 571 19.81 20.66 -6.76
N GLU A 572 19.44 20.72 -5.49
CA GLU A 572 20.25 21.37 -4.45
C GLU A 572 21.54 20.60 -4.10
N LEU A 573 21.62 19.30 -4.41
CA LEU A 573 22.81 18.47 -4.16
C LEU A 573 23.92 18.64 -5.21
N GLY A 574 23.63 19.38 -6.29
CA GLY A 574 24.60 19.87 -7.27
C GLY A 574 24.68 19.07 -8.54
#